data_AF-A0A8J7B8A1-F1
#
_entry.id   AF-A0A8J7B8A1-F1
#
_cell.length_a   1.000
_cell.length_b   1.000
_cell.length_c   1.000
_cell.angle_alpha   90.00
_cell.angle_beta   90.00
_cell.angle_gamma   90.00
#
_symmetry.space_group_name_H-M   'P 1'
#
loop_
_entity.id
_entity.type
_entity.pdbx_description
1 polymer ?
#
loop_
_entity_poly.entity_id
_entity_poly.type
_entity_poly.pdbx_seq_one_letter_code
_entity_poly.pdbx_strand_id
1 'polypeptide(L)'
;MNCQRLTQFRQSAYQLLGQAKDATFELMDAVLLTRSISSFAELTLSPVFRRRWSSIYEALEDSRPQSEELSRLYSAQIPQNHPKRVLLAGDHTDWPRPEAVTLKERTYEHSTQGISGGKPVTRGQGYSTLAWIPEALGWLVR
;
A
#
# COMPACT_ATOMS: atom_id res chain seq x y z
N MET A 1 6.52 -20.64 12.27
CA MET A 1 6.31 -19.18 12.22
C MET A 1 6.06 -18.71 13.65
N ASN A 2 6.90 -17.81 14.19
CA ASN A 2 6.77 -17.39 15.60
C ASN A 2 5.61 -16.37 15.72
N CYS A 3 4.45 -16.82 16.19
CA CYS A 3 3.27 -15.98 16.36
C CYS A 3 3.53 -14.74 17.23
N GLN A 4 4.43 -14.81 18.22
CA GLN A 4 4.75 -13.66 19.08
C GLN A 4 5.42 -12.53 18.29
N ARG A 5 6.32 -12.84 17.36
CA ARG A 5 6.98 -11.84 16.51
C ARG A 5 5.98 -11.10 15.63
N LEU A 6 5.02 -11.82 15.05
CA LEU A 6 3.98 -11.24 14.23
C LEU A 6 3.01 -10.38 15.05
N THR A 7 2.64 -10.82 16.25
CA THR A 7 1.81 -10.03 17.17
C THR A 7 2.52 -8.73 17.56
N GLN A 8 3.80 -8.78 17.90
CA GLN A 8 4.60 -7.59 18.23
C GLN A 8 4.67 -6.62 17.05
N PHE A 9 4.99 -7.13 15.85
CA PHE A 9 5.03 -6.32 14.64
C PHE A 9 3.69 -5.62 14.37
N ARG A 10 2.58 -6.37 14.45
CA ARG A 10 1.23 -5.84 14.24
C ARG A 10 0.88 -4.77 15.29
N GLN A 11 1.23 -5.00 16.55
CA GLN A 11 1.00 -4.03 17.61
C GLN A 11 1.82 -2.75 17.40
N SER A 12 3.08 -2.87 17.00
CA SER A 12 3.92 -1.72 16.65
C SER A 12 3.34 -0.93 15.48
N ALA A 13 2.96 -1.60 14.39
CA ALA A 13 2.36 -0.96 13.22
C ALA A 13 1.05 -0.23 13.58
N TYR A 14 0.20 -0.86 14.40
CA TYR A 14 -1.07 -0.30 14.85
C TYR A 14 -0.90 1.04 15.61
N GLN A 15 0.14 1.19 16.43
CA GLN A 15 0.39 2.46 17.14
C GLN A 15 0.81 3.60 16.20
N LEU A 16 1.33 3.28 15.02
CA LEU A 16 1.83 4.24 14.04
C LEU A 16 0.76 4.71 13.04
N LEU A 17 -0.47 4.19 13.11
CA LEU A 17 -1.56 4.55 12.16
C LEU A 17 -2.19 5.92 12.44
N GLY A 18 -1.96 6.50 13.62
CA GLY A 18 -2.48 7.82 13.99
C GLY A 18 -3.96 7.81 14.38
N GLN A 19 -4.72 8.80 13.90
CA GLN A 19 -6.17 8.89 14.13
C GLN A 19 -6.91 7.79 13.38
N ALA A 20 -8.11 7.43 13.86
CA ALA A 20 -8.93 6.35 13.32
C ALA A 20 -8.22 4.98 13.22
N LYS A 21 -7.11 4.77 13.95
CA LYS A 21 -6.26 3.57 13.85
C LYS A 21 -7.00 2.24 13.91
N ASP A 22 -8.06 2.14 14.71
CA ASP A 22 -8.83 0.89 14.80
C ASP A 22 -9.55 0.56 13.49
N ALA A 23 -10.18 1.55 12.88
CA ALA A 23 -10.89 1.40 11.62
C ALA A 23 -9.91 1.18 10.47
N THR A 24 -8.78 1.90 10.47
CA THR A 24 -7.70 1.70 9.49
C THR A 24 -7.08 0.31 9.59
N PHE A 25 -6.87 -0.19 10.81
CA PHE A 25 -6.30 -1.52 11.02
C PHE A 25 -7.24 -2.64 10.58
N GLU A 26 -8.53 -2.54 10.90
CA GLU A 26 -9.54 -3.47 10.39
C GLU A 26 -9.69 -3.38 8.86
N LEU A 27 -9.59 -2.18 8.29
CA LEU A 27 -9.61 -1.97 6.85
C LEU A 27 -8.42 -2.66 6.17
N MET A 28 -7.22 -2.54 6.73
CA MET A 28 -6.03 -3.24 6.23
C MET A 28 -6.23 -4.76 6.24
N ASP A 29 -6.73 -5.33 7.35
CA ASP A 29 -7.01 -6.76 7.43
C ASP A 29 -8.10 -7.17 6.42
N ALA A 30 -9.14 -6.35 6.24
CA ALA A 30 -10.19 -6.60 5.25
C ALA A 30 -9.62 -6.63 3.81
N VAL A 31 -8.74 -5.70 3.46
CA VAL A 31 -8.07 -5.66 2.14
C VAL A 31 -7.19 -6.90 1.95
N LEU A 32 -6.43 -7.31 2.98
CA LEU A 32 -5.55 -8.49 2.88
C LEU A 32 -6.32 -9.80 2.73
N LEU A 33 -7.52 -9.90 3.29
CA LEU A 33 -8.34 -11.11 3.26
C LEU A 33 -9.32 -11.15 2.07
N THR A 34 -9.55 -10.03 1.40
CA THR A 34 -10.50 -9.94 0.28
C THR A 34 -9.76 -9.98 -1.05
N ARG A 35 -9.96 -11.06 -1.83
CA ARG A 35 -9.22 -11.28 -3.09
C ARG A 35 -9.57 -10.32 -4.21
N SER A 36 -10.83 -9.91 -4.28
CA SER A 36 -11.36 -9.03 -5.31
C SER A 36 -12.53 -8.26 -4.74
N ILE A 37 -12.61 -6.98 -5.07
CA ILE A 37 -13.72 -6.11 -4.70
C ILE A 37 -14.29 -5.46 -5.94
N SER A 38 -15.61 -5.35 -5.99
CA SER A 38 -16.35 -4.59 -7.00
C SER A 38 -16.50 -3.12 -6.60
N SER A 39 -16.50 -2.84 -5.30
CA SER A 39 -16.56 -1.48 -4.76
C SER A 39 -15.78 -1.35 -3.45
N PHE A 40 -15.38 -0.13 -3.11
CA PHE A 40 -14.67 0.12 -1.85
C PHE A 40 -15.55 -0.19 -0.61
N ALA A 41 -16.85 0.09 -0.69
CA ALA A 41 -17.80 -0.20 0.37
C ALA A 41 -17.95 -1.71 0.66
N GLU A 42 -17.66 -2.58 -0.31
CA GLU A 42 -17.72 -4.04 -0.16
C GLU A 42 -16.75 -4.55 0.92
N LEU A 43 -15.65 -3.86 1.19
CA LEU A 43 -14.70 -4.21 2.25
C LEU A 43 -15.36 -4.24 3.65
N THR A 44 -16.47 -3.52 3.82
CA THR A 44 -17.23 -3.48 5.08
C THR A 44 -17.99 -4.76 5.35
N LEU A 45 -18.20 -5.59 4.33
CA LEU A 45 -18.84 -6.91 4.44
C LEU A 45 -17.85 -7.98 4.89
N SER A 46 -16.55 -7.67 4.94
CA SER A 46 -15.53 -8.59 5.43
C SER A 46 -15.77 -8.89 6.92
N PRO A 47 -15.70 -10.15 7.37
CA PRO A 47 -15.96 -10.51 8.77
C PRO A 47 -14.97 -9.90 9.76
N VAL A 48 -13.81 -9.42 9.27
CA VAL A 48 -12.80 -8.74 10.10
C VAL A 48 -13.06 -7.24 10.24
N PHE A 49 -13.96 -6.66 9.43
CA PHE A 49 -14.37 -5.28 9.54
C PHE A 49 -15.66 -5.18 10.36
N ARG A 50 -15.55 -4.70 11.61
CA ARG A 50 -16.65 -4.78 12.60
C ARG A 50 -17.41 -3.46 12.74
N ARG A 51 -17.12 -2.48 11.88
CA ARG A 51 -17.65 -1.12 11.94
C ARG A 51 -18.70 -0.87 10.87
N ARG A 52 -19.34 0.29 10.94
CA ARG A 52 -20.32 0.73 9.94
C ARG A 52 -19.62 1.08 8.63
N TRP A 53 -20.38 1.04 7.55
CA TRP A 53 -19.84 1.30 6.24
C TRP A 53 -19.24 2.70 6.06
N SER A 54 -19.78 3.72 6.74
CA SER A 54 -19.21 5.08 6.69
C SER A 54 -17.81 5.16 7.29
N SER A 55 -17.49 4.29 8.26
CA SER A 55 -16.21 4.31 8.98
C SER A 55 -15.01 3.99 8.09
N ILE A 56 -15.18 3.34 6.93
CA ILE A 56 -14.05 3.15 5.99
C ILE A 56 -13.61 4.47 5.37
N TYR A 57 -14.56 5.35 5.08
CA TYR A 57 -14.31 6.63 4.44
C TYR A 57 -13.69 7.60 5.46
N GLU A 58 -14.29 7.66 6.65
CA GLU A 58 -13.74 8.39 7.80
C GLU A 58 -12.32 7.93 8.12
N ALA A 59 -12.06 6.61 8.14
CA ALA A 59 -10.72 6.09 8.40
C ALA A 59 -9.68 6.57 7.38
N LEU A 60 -10.01 6.60 6.09
CA LEU A 60 -9.10 7.12 5.06
C LEU A 60 -8.89 8.63 5.19
N GLU A 61 -9.95 9.38 5.49
CA GLU A 61 -9.90 10.83 5.61
C GLU A 61 -9.11 11.27 6.86
N ASP A 62 -9.26 10.57 7.98
CA ASP A 62 -8.69 10.93 9.27
C ASP A 62 -7.32 10.29 9.51
N SER A 63 -7.04 9.13 8.91
CA SER A 63 -5.77 8.45 9.15
C SER A 63 -4.59 9.32 8.72
N ARG A 64 -3.63 9.46 9.62
CA ARG A 64 -2.35 10.13 9.35
C ARG A 64 -1.25 9.21 9.85
N PRO A 65 -0.93 8.14 9.09
CA PRO A 65 0.11 7.21 9.49
C PRO A 65 1.47 7.89 9.55
N GLN A 66 2.30 7.49 10.51
CA GLN A 66 3.68 7.95 10.63
C GLN A 66 4.55 7.22 9.60
N SER A 67 4.51 7.68 8.35
CA SER A 67 5.10 6.99 7.18
C SER A 67 6.58 6.65 7.36
N GLU A 68 7.38 7.55 7.96
CA GLU A 68 8.81 7.33 8.19
C GLU A 68 9.06 6.21 9.22
N GLU A 69 8.31 6.21 10.32
CA GLU A 69 8.43 5.20 11.37
C GLU A 69 7.90 3.84 10.91
N LEU A 70 6.83 3.82 10.11
CA LEU A 70 6.37 2.60 9.44
C LEU A 70 7.44 2.04 8.49
N SER A 71 8.07 2.90 7.70
CA SER A 71 9.17 2.50 6.80
C SER A 71 10.35 1.89 7.57
N ARG A 72 10.73 2.48 8.71
CA ARG A 72 11.75 1.92 9.62
C ARG A 72 11.31 0.57 10.19
N LEU A 73 10.06 0.45 10.64
CA LEU A 73 9.50 -0.79 11.16
C LEU A 73 9.52 -1.93 10.13
N TYR A 74 9.20 -1.62 8.87
CA TYR A 74 9.24 -2.59 7.76
C TYR A 74 10.68 -2.96 7.40
N SER A 75 11.58 -1.98 7.30
CA SER A 75 12.99 -2.21 7.00
C SER A 75 13.69 -3.06 8.06
N ALA A 76 13.29 -2.94 9.33
CA ALA A 76 13.79 -3.78 10.42
C ALA A 76 13.40 -5.27 10.30
N GLN A 77 12.41 -5.61 9.46
CA GLN A 77 12.07 -7.02 9.19
C GLN A 77 12.97 -7.68 8.14
N ILE A 78 13.75 -6.89 7.38
CA ILE A 78 14.69 -7.42 6.39
C ILE A 78 15.83 -8.15 7.15
N PRO A 79 16.08 -9.45 6.87
CA PRO A 79 17.13 -10.19 7.56
C PRO A 79 18.50 -9.54 7.35
N GLN A 80 19.16 -9.16 8.45
CA GLN A 80 20.52 -8.60 8.39
C GLN A 80 21.60 -9.65 8.08
N ASN A 81 21.28 -10.93 8.30
CA ASN A 81 22.25 -12.02 8.26
C ASN A 81 22.37 -12.73 6.89
N HIS A 82 21.56 -12.40 5.88
CA HIS A 82 21.64 -12.97 4.52
C HIS A 82 20.93 -12.06 3.48
N PRO A 83 21.52 -11.74 2.30
CA PRO A 83 22.81 -12.13 1.71
C PRO A 83 23.87 -11.00 1.75
N LYS A 84 25.05 -11.22 1.16
CA LYS A 84 26.14 -10.22 1.01
C LYS A 84 25.71 -8.91 0.32
N ARG A 85 24.54 -8.88 -0.33
CA ARG A 85 23.97 -7.73 -1.06
C ARG A 85 22.46 -7.69 -0.86
N VAL A 86 21.92 -6.49 -0.59
CA VAL A 86 20.47 -6.25 -0.54
C VAL A 86 20.01 -5.90 -1.96
N LEU A 87 19.06 -6.67 -2.51
CA LEU A 87 18.41 -6.35 -3.77
C LEU A 87 17.09 -5.62 -3.49
N LEU A 88 16.97 -4.41 -4.04
CA LEU A 88 15.75 -3.61 -3.99
C LEU A 88 15.22 -3.46 -5.41
N ALA A 89 13.96 -3.81 -5.62
CA ALA A 89 13.25 -3.53 -6.86
C ALA A 89 12.36 -2.32 -6.66
N GLY A 90 12.58 -1.29 -7.46
CA GLY A 90 11.67 -0.16 -7.60
C GLY A 90 10.76 -0.41 -8.79
N ASP A 91 9.47 -0.19 -8.60
CA ASP A 91 8.50 -0.13 -9.69
C ASP A 91 7.67 1.15 -9.58
N HIS A 92 7.30 1.69 -10.72
CA HIS A 92 6.43 2.86 -10.82
C HIS A 92 5.25 2.52 -11.72
N THR A 93 4.04 2.70 -11.20
CA THR A 93 2.79 2.46 -11.92
C THR A 93 2.03 3.78 -12.04
N ASP A 94 1.70 4.16 -13.27
CA ASP A 94 0.80 5.27 -13.54
C ASP A 94 -0.64 4.87 -13.21
N TRP A 95 -1.38 5.76 -12.54
CA TRP A 95 -2.81 5.63 -12.34
C TRP A 95 -3.58 6.69 -13.14
N PRO A 96 -3.87 6.42 -14.42
CA PRO A 96 -4.56 7.39 -15.27
C PRO A 96 -5.97 7.69 -14.77
N ARG A 97 -6.24 8.98 -14.54
CA ARG A 97 -7.55 9.52 -14.14
C ARG A 97 -7.81 10.84 -14.89
N PRO A 98 -7.97 10.80 -16.22
CA PRO A 98 -8.16 12.01 -17.02
C PRO A 98 -9.46 12.74 -16.63
N GLU A 99 -10.52 12.00 -16.35
CA GLU A 99 -11.87 12.50 -16.04
C GLU A 99 -12.04 12.99 -14.60
N ALA A 100 -11.15 12.58 -13.68
CA ALA A 100 -11.25 12.97 -12.26
C ALA A 100 -10.66 14.37 -12.03
N VAL A 101 -11.34 15.41 -12.53
CA VAL A 101 -10.82 16.79 -12.51
C VAL A 101 -10.62 17.37 -11.12
N THR A 102 -11.35 16.88 -10.13
CA THR A 102 -11.29 17.31 -8.72
C THR A 102 -10.30 16.51 -7.88
N LEU A 103 -9.66 15.46 -8.42
CA LEU A 103 -8.66 14.70 -7.70
C LEU A 103 -7.47 15.61 -7.38
N LYS A 104 -7.07 15.65 -6.11
CA LYS A 104 -5.93 16.44 -5.64
C LYS A 104 -4.62 15.85 -6.14
N GLU A 105 -3.58 16.69 -6.20
CA GLU A 105 -2.19 16.25 -6.46
C GLU A 105 -2.01 15.48 -7.78
N ARG A 106 -2.85 15.78 -8.78
CA ARG A 106 -2.68 15.18 -10.11
C ARG A 106 -1.43 15.70 -10.78
N THR A 107 -0.69 14.78 -11.36
CA THR A 107 0.57 15.00 -12.08
C THR A 107 0.41 14.54 -13.54
N TYR A 108 1.41 14.88 -14.35
CA TYR A 108 1.59 14.29 -15.67
C TYR A 108 2.48 13.07 -15.54
N GLU A 109 1.92 11.89 -15.77
CA GLU A 109 2.62 10.62 -15.65
C GLU A 109 2.95 10.05 -17.02
N HIS A 110 4.09 9.39 -17.14
CA HIS A 110 4.42 8.64 -18.35
C HIS A 110 3.54 7.39 -18.43
N SER A 111 2.87 7.19 -19.56
CA SER A 111 1.96 6.06 -19.76
C SER A 111 2.14 5.46 -21.14
N THR A 112 2.25 4.13 -21.20
CA THR A 112 2.38 3.39 -22.47
C THR A 112 1.13 3.54 -23.34
N GLN A 113 -0.04 3.68 -22.71
CA GLN A 113 -1.34 3.94 -23.34
C GLN A 113 -1.75 5.40 -23.15
N GLY A 114 -0.82 6.32 -23.45
CA GLY A 114 -1.01 7.76 -23.21
C GLY A 114 -2.21 8.40 -23.93
N ILE A 115 -2.37 9.70 -23.73
CA ILE A 115 -3.52 10.46 -24.24
C ILE A 115 -3.54 10.49 -25.79
N SER A 116 -4.74 10.63 -26.35
CA SER A 116 -5.00 10.82 -27.79
C SER A 116 -3.93 11.66 -28.49
N GLY A 117 -3.40 11.15 -29.60
CA GLY A 117 -2.32 11.79 -30.35
C GLY A 117 -0.93 11.16 -30.15
N GLY A 118 -0.85 9.97 -29.56
CA GLY A 118 0.36 9.15 -29.51
C GLY A 118 1.44 9.64 -28.55
N LYS A 119 1.10 10.58 -27.66
CA LYS A 119 2.03 11.06 -26.62
C LYS A 119 1.99 10.11 -25.43
N PRO A 120 3.12 9.58 -24.94
CA PRO A 120 3.14 8.62 -23.84
C PRO A 120 2.98 9.32 -22.48
N VAL A 121 1.97 10.17 -22.35
CA VAL A 121 1.70 10.97 -21.15
C VAL A 121 0.22 10.91 -20.83
N THR A 122 -0.11 10.75 -19.54
CA THR A 122 -1.47 10.79 -19.01
C THR A 122 -1.59 11.74 -17.82
N ARG A 123 -2.82 12.13 -17.46
CA ARG A 123 -3.08 12.90 -16.23
C ARG A 123 -3.68 11.97 -15.18
N GLY A 124 -3.07 11.94 -14.00
CA GLY A 124 -3.45 11.01 -12.95
C GLY A 124 -2.59 11.19 -11.72
N GLN A 125 -2.37 10.10 -10.99
CA GLN A 125 -1.38 10.01 -9.92
C GLN A 125 -0.41 8.88 -10.26
N GLY A 126 0.85 9.03 -9.89
CA GLY A 126 1.84 7.96 -9.97
C GLY A 126 2.06 7.33 -8.59
N TYR A 127 2.18 6.00 -8.55
CA TYR A 127 2.62 5.30 -7.35
C TYR A 127 3.94 4.63 -7.61
N SER A 128 4.85 4.73 -6.63
CA SER A 128 6.13 4.04 -6.66
C SER A 128 6.22 3.11 -5.47
N THR A 129 6.58 1.85 -5.73
CA THR A 129 6.78 0.84 -4.68
C THR A 129 8.23 0.40 -4.69
N LEU A 130 8.80 0.24 -3.49
CA LEU A 130 10.11 -0.34 -3.28
C LEU A 130 9.96 -1.66 -2.54
N ALA A 131 10.39 -2.75 -3.15
CA ALA A 131 10.31 -4.09 -2.57
C ALA A 131 11.70 -4.68 -2.35
N TRP A 132 11.90 -5.30 -1.19
CA TRP A 132 13.05 -6.16 -0.94
C TRP A 132 12.81 -7.53 -1.57
N ILE A 133 13.76 -8.00 -2.38
CA ILE A 133 13.69 -9.31 -3.04
C ILE A 133 14.75 -10.23 -2.43
N PRO A 134 14.35 -11.38 -1.83
CA PRO A 134 15.31 -12.38 -1.38
C PRO A 134 16.01 -13.02 -2.59
N GLU A 135 17.35 -13.08 -2.54
CA GLU A 135 18.21 -13.59 -3.62
C GLU A 135 17.83 -15.01 -4.09
N ALA A 136 17.34 -15.87 -3.18
CA ALA A 136 16.92 -17.23 -3.48
C ALA A 136 15.64 -17.34 -4.35
N LEU A 137 14.86 -16.26 -4.49
CA LEU A 137 13.58 -16.25 -5.22
C LEU A 137 13.56 -15.23 -6.37
N GLY A 138 14.62 -14.45 -6.56
CA GLY A 138 14.75 -13.48 -7.65
C GLY A 138 15.28 -14.14 -8.91
N TRP A 139 14.46 -14.28 -9.94
CA TRP A 139 14.87 -14.71 -11.30
C TRP A 139 15.80 -13.69 -12.01
N LEU A 140 16.08 -12.55 -11.38
CA LEU A 140 16.84 -11.42 -11.92
C LEU A 140 18.36 -11.49 -11.69
N VAL A 141 18.88 -12.56 -11.07
CA VAL A 141 20.33 -12.74 -10.90
C VAL A 141 20.76 -14.07 -11.51
N ARG A 142 21.17 -14.01 -12.79
CA ARG A 142 22.15 -14.93 -13.39
C ARG A 142 23.13 -14.13 -14.22
#